data_AF-A0A0V0GLG8-F1
#
_entry.id   AF-A0A0V0GLG8-F1
#
_cell.length_a   1.000
_cell.length_b   1.000
_cell.length_c   1.000
_cell.angle_alpha   90.00
_cell.angle_beta   90.00
_cell.angle_gamma   90.00
#
_symmetry.space_group_name_H-M   'P 1'
#
loop_
_entity.id
_entity.type
_entity.pdbx_description
1 polymer ?
#
loop_
_entity_poly.entity_id
_entity_poly.type
_entity_poly.pdbx_seq_one_letter_code
_entity_poly.pdbx_strand_id
1 'polypeptide(L)'
;MLTTGCKMVALLGGRPRNKPMLTDKATTITLFGYKKGRVSLAIQEDPHRLPIFVIELPMLTGVFHKEMGSDIVRLALESETKTHKKKVLEEFVWGVYCNGRKFRLFNKKE
;
A
#
# COMPACT_ATOMS: atom_id res chain seq x y z
N MET A 1 -6.40 3.08 -27.24
CA MET A 1 -4.94 2.88 -27.33
C MET A 1 -4.39 2.95 -25.91
N LEU A 2 -4.01 1.80 -25.33
CA LEU A 2 -3.34 1.75 -24.01
C LEU A 2 -1.83 1.80 -24.28
N THR A 3 -1.28 3.00 -24.46
CA THR A 3 0.16 3.21 -24.59
C THR A 3 0.72 3.75 -23.27
N THR A 4 0.67 2.92 -22.24
CA THR A 4 1.55 3.07 -21.07
C THR A 4 2.04 1.68 -20.72
N GLY A 5 3.09 1.25 -21.43
CA GLY A 5 3.77 0.00 -21.11
C GLY A 5 4.28 0.04 -19.67
N CYS A 6 4.10 -1.05 -18.92
CA CYS A 6 4.70 -1.22 -17.62
C CYS A 6 6.22 -1.19 -17.78
N LYS A 7 6.87 -0.05 -17.50
CA LYS A 7 8.32 -0.01 -17.34
C LYS A 7 8.64 -0.73 -16.03
N MET A 8 8.95 -2.02 -16.13
CA MET A 8 9.71 -2.70 -15.09
C MET A 8 11.02 -1.90 -14.96
N VAL A 9 11.16 -1.12 -13.89
CA VAL A 9 12.46 -0.61 -13.46
C VAL A 9 13.19 -1.82 -12.89
N ALA A 10 13.63 -2.67 -13.82
CA ALA A 10 14.59 -3.68 -13.51
C ALA A 10 15.83 -2.88 -13.08
N LEU A 11 16.24 -3.04 -11.81
CA LEU A 11 17.53 -2.59 -11.29
C LEU A 11 18.69 -3.37 -11.98
N LEU A 12 18.59 -3.59 -13.29
CA LEU A 12 19.42 -4.45 -14.10
C LEU A 12 20.51 -3.63 -14.77
N GLY A 13 21.48 -3.26 -13.96
CA GLY A 13 22.85 -3.02 -14.36
C GLY A 13 23.78 -4.07 -13.75
N GLY A 14 23.41 -5.35 -13.77
CA GLY A 14 24.26 -6.42 -13.23
C GLY A 14 23.57 -7.78 -13.14
N ARG A 15 24.29 -8.83 -13.57
CA ARG A 15 23.88 -10.25 -13.65
C ARG A 15 23.02 -10.74 -12.47
N PRO A 16 22.09 -11.70 -12.69
CA PRO A 16 21.34 -12.33 -11.61
C PRO A 16 22.26 -13.27 -10.84
N ARG A 17 22.95 -12.75 -9.82
CA ARG A 17 23.26 -13.58 -8.65
C ARG A 17 21.99 -13.62 -7.83
N ASN A 18 21.65 -14.78 -7.29
CA ASN A 18 20.54 -15.11 -6.38
C ASN A 18 20.46 -14.23 -5.12
N LYS A 19 20.47 -12.91 -5.27
CA LYS A 19 20.23 -11.94 -4.22
C LYS A 19 18.77 -11.55 -4.34
N PRO A 20 17.97 -11.77 -3.28
CA PRO A 20 16.60 -11.27 -3.28
C PRO A 20 16.63 -9.77 -3.57
N MET A 21 15.78 -9.33 -4.51
CA MET A 21 15.68 -7.92 -4.94
C MET A 21 15.23 -6.99 -3.81
N LEU A 22 14.73 -7.57 -2.73
CA LEU A 22 14.37 -6.93 -1.47
C LEU A 22 15.28 -7.51 -0.38
N THR A 23 15.77 -6.66 0.52
CA THR A 23 16.40 -7.15 1.75
C THR A 23 15.41 -8.06 2.47
N ASP A 24 15.89 -9.15 3.08
CA ASP A 24 15.07 -10.16 3.78
C ASP A 24 14.23 -9.57 4.95
N LYS A 25 14.43 -8.28 5.24
CA LYS A 25 13.68 -7.48 6.24
C LYS A 25 12.94 -6.28 5.62
N ALA A 26 12.63 -6.31 4.33
CA ALA A 26 11.90 -5.24 3.66
C ALA A 26 10.39 -5.43 3.86
N THR A 27 9.76 -4.49 4.57
CA THR A 27 8.30 -4.41 4.60
C THR A 27 7.78 -4.17 3.18
N THR A 28 7.04 -5.14 2.66
CA THR A 28 6.37 -5.10 1.37
C THR A 28 4.95 -4.61 1.55
N ILE A 29 4.52 -3.75 0.64
CA ILE A 29 3.17 -3.19 0.62
C ILE A 29 2.56 -3.52 -0.73
N THR A 30 1.40 -4.17 -0.71
CA THR A 30 0.66 -4.57 -1.91
C THR A 30 -0.67 -3.82 -1.96
N LEU A 31 -0.91 -3.11 -3.05
CA LEU A 31 -2.17 -2.43 -3.33
C LEU A 31 -2.94 -3.20 -4.40
N PHE A 32 -4.19 -3.56 -4.11
CA PHE A 32 -5.02 -4.35 -5.02
C PHE A 32 -6.48 -3.94 -4.92
N GLY A 33 -7.30 -4.18 -5.94
CA GLY A 33 -8.72 -3.85 -5.89
C GLY A 33 -9.43 -4.11 -7.21
N TYR A 34 -10.75 -4.27 -7.14
CA TYR A 34 -11.58 -4.44 -8.33
C TYR A 34 -11.83 -3.08 -9.01
N LYS A 35 -12.01 -3.08 -10.33
CA LYS A 35 -12.24 -1.85 -11.14
C LYS A 35 -13.36 -0.94 -10.59
N LYS A 36 -14.45 -1.54 -10.11
CA LYS A 36 -15.61 -0.84 -9.50
C LYS A 36 -15.64 -0.94 -7.97
N GLY A 37 -14.63 -1.57 -7.38
CA GLY A 37 -14.50 -1.74 -5.94
C GLY A 37 -13.62 -0.69 -5.28
N ARG A 38 -13.40 -0.87 -3.98
CA ARG A 38 -12.41 -0.12 -3.21
C ARG A 38 -11.02 -0.73 -3.39
N VAL A 39 -10.01 0.09 -3.11
CA VAL A 39 -8.61 -0.35 -3.03
C VAL A 39 -8.38 -1.00 -1.67
N SER A 40 -7.63 -2.09 -1.65
CA SER A 40 -7.12 -2.75 -0.46
C SER A 40 -5.61 -2.60 -0.40
N LEU A 41 -5.10 -2.38 0.81
CA LEU A 41 -3.70 -2.28 1.15
C LEU A 41 -3.35 -3.49 2.03
N ALA A 42 -2.42 -4.32 1.56
CA ALA A 42 -1.83 -5.40 2.34
C ALA A 42 -0.39 -5.05 2.74
N ILE A 43 -0.05 -5.29 4.00
CA ILE A 43 1.31 -5.08 4.54
C ILE A 43 1.90 -6.45 4.90
N GLN A 44 3.11 -6.71 4.42
CA GLN A 44 3.87 -7.93 4.62
C GLN A 44 5.24 -7.57 5.18
N GLU A 45 5.60 -8.06 6.36
CA GLU A 45 6.97 -7.89 6.88
C GLU A 45 8.00 -8.77 6.14
N ASP A 46 7.56 -9.95 5.68
CA ASP A 46 8.35 -10.91 4.93
C ASP A 46 7.59 -11.26 3.62
N PRO A 47 8.19 -11.08 2.44
CA PRO A 47 7.55 -11.38 1.16
C PRO A 47 7.20 -12.87 0.98
N HIS A 48 7.81 -13.76 1.77
CA HIS A 48 7.53 -15.21 1.75
C HIS A 48 6.41 -15.62 2.71
N ARG A 49 5.80 -14.67 3.43
CA ARG A 49 4.71 -14.91 4.39
C ARG A 49 3.41 -14.26 3.95
N LEU A 50 2.32 -14.72 4.55
CA LEU A 50 1.02 -14.10 4.39
C LEU A 50 1.05 -12.66 4.93
N PRO A 51 0.26 -11.73 4.35
CA PRO A 51 0.07 -10.39 4.90
C PRO A 51 -0.33 -10.45 6.37
N ILE A 52 0.37 -9.65 7.17
CA ILE A 52 0.04 -9.49 8.60
C ILE A 52 -1.12 -8.52 8.81
N PHE A 53 -1.47 -7.75 7.78
CA PHE A 53 -2.44 -6.67 7.86
C PHE A 53 -3.06 -6.36 6.51
N VAL A 54 -4.40 -6.27 6.46
CA VAL A 54 -5.14 -5.84 5.28
C VAL A 54 -6.13 -4.73 5.67
N ILE A 55 -6.08 -3.61 4.94
CA ILE A 55 -6.99 -2.48 5.10
C ILE A 55 -7.74 -2.27 3.78
N GLU A 56 -9.06 -2.13 3.84
CA GLU A 56 -9.80 -1.57 2.71
C GLU A 56 -9.80 -0.05 2.80
N LEU A 57 -9.22 0.61 1.80
CA LEU A 57 -9.14 2.05 1.72
C LEU A 57 -10.48 2.68 1.32
N PRO A 58 -10.75 3.93 1.75
CA PRO A 58 -11.93 4.75 1.41
C PRO A 58 -12.22 4.99 -0.07
N MET A 59 -11.36 4.53 -0.94
CA MET A 59 -11.21 5.06 -2.28
C MET A 59 -11.49 3.99 -3.30
N LEU A 60 -12.26 4.36 -4.33
CA LEU A 60 -12.49 3.48 -5.46
C LEU A 60 -11.19 3.28 -6.23
N THR A 61 -10.96 2.07 -6.72
CA THR A 61 -9.79 1.73 -7.54
C THR A 61 -9.65 2.66 -8.74
N GLY A 62 -10.76 3.03 -9.37
CA GLY A 62 -10.76 3.99 -10.48
C GLY A 62 -10.28 5.40 -10.11
N VAL A 63 -10.52 5.86 -8.87
CA VAL A 63 -10.02 7.16 -8.38
C VAL A 63 -8.54 7.05 -8.06
N PHE A 64 -8.15 5.96 -7.39
CA PHE A 64 -6.74 5.69 -7.07
C PHE A 64 -5.86 5.60 -8.32
N HIS A 65 -6.35 4.96 -9.39
CA HIS A 65 -5.64 4.90 -10.68
C HIS A 65 -5.46 6.29 -11.31
N LYS A 66 -6.42 7.21 -11.14
CA LYS A 66 -6.27 8.60 -11.63
C LYS A 66 -5.20 9.36 -10.88
N GLU A 67 -5.14 9.18 -9.55
CA GLU A 67 -4.06 9.74 -8.72
C GLU A 67 -2.69 9.16 -9.15
N MET A 68 -2.60 7.85 -9.42
CA MET A 68 -1.36 7.22 -9.95
C MET A 68 -0.96 7.72 -11.33
N GLY A 69 -1.91 8.16 -12.15
CA GLY A 69 -1.61 8.77 -13.46
C GLY A 69 -1.07 10.20 -13.36
N SER A 70 -1.14 10.83 -12.19
CA SER A 70 -0.82 12.24 -11.97
C SER A 70 0.57 12.46 -11.37
N ASP A 71 1.44 11.43 -11.37
CA ASP A 71 2.82 11.34 -10.83
C ASP A 71 2.92 10.47 -9.56
N ILE A 72 3.15 11.07 -8.39
CA ILE A 72 3.38 10.36 -7.13
C ILE A 72 2.11 10.31 -6.28
N VAL A 73 1.76 9.12 -5.80
CA VAL A 73 0.69 8.95 -4.81
C VAL A 73 1.28 8.81 -3.41
N ARG A 74 0.92 9.73 -2.52
CA ARG A 74 1.33 9.73 -1.10
C ARG A 74 0.16 9.28 -0.24
N LEU A 75 0.26 8.08 0.32
CA LEU A 75 -0.69 7.57 1.30
C LEU A 75 -0.13 7.78 2.71
N ALA A 76 -0.90 8.42 3.59
CA ALA A 76 -0.58 8.51 5.00
C ALA A 76 -1.73 7.91 5.82
N LEU A 77 -1.37 7.08 6.80
CA LEU A 77 -2.29 6.45 7.73
C LEU A 77 -2.05 7.08 9.10
N GLU A 78 -3.09 7.72 9.64
CA GLU A 78 -3.08 8.34 10.96
C GLU A 78 -3.99 7.54 11.89
N SER A 79 -3.59 7.39 13.15
CA SER A 79 -4.47 6.94 14.20
C SER A 79 -4.56 7.99 15.31
N GLU A 80 -5.71 8.06 15.97
CA GLU A 80 -6.02 9.04 17.02
C GLU A 80 -5.46 8.64 18.40
N THR A 81 -4.70 7.56 18.50
CA THR A 81 -4.22 7.05 19.79
C THR A 81 -3.03 7.84 20.32
N LYS A 82 -3.19 8.33 21.55
CA LYS A 82 -2.17 9.08 22.32
C LYS A 82 -1.20 8.18 23.09
N THR A 83 -1.33 6.85 22.98
CA THR A 83 -0.59 5.89 23.81
C THR A 83 0.51 5.20 23.01
N HIS A 84 1.76 5.56 23.28
CA HIS A 84 2.97 4.94 22.71
C HIS A 84 3.15 3.43 22.98
N LYS A 85 2.19 2.78 23.66
CA LYS A 85 2.27 1.37 24.08
C LYS A 85 1.66 0.39 23.08
N LYS A 86 0.81 0.83 22.15
CA LYS A 86 0.19 -0.03 21.13
C LYS A 86 0.91 0.12 19.81
N LYS A 87 1.16 -0.98 19.12
CA LYS A 87 1.68 -0.91 17.76
C LYS A 87 0.57 -0.39 16.87
N VAL A 88 0.90 0.51 15.93
CA VAL A 88 0.00 1.01 14.87
C VAL A 88 -0.84 -0.14 14.27
N LEU A 89 -0.27 -1.29 13.97
CA LEU A 89 -1.02 -2.41 13.36
C LEU A 89 -2.05 -3.12 14.27
N GLU A 90 -2.07 -2.82 15.57
CA GLU A 90 -3.00 -3.36 16.57
C GLU A 90 -4.30 -2.54 16.67
N GLU A 91 -4.40 -1.43 15.96
CA GLU A 91 -5.54 -0.53 16.09
C GLU A 91 -6.54 -0.71 14.96
N PHE A 92 -7.80 -0.57 15.34
CA PHE A 92 -8.91 -0.88 14.46
C PHE A 92 -9.38 0.32 13.64
N VAL A 93 -8.98 1.56 13.97
CA VAL A 93 -9.52 2.77 13.30
C VAL A 93 -8.39 3.64 12.76
N TRP A 94 -8.40 3.87 11.45
CA TRP A 94 -7.39 4.67 10.74
C TRP A 94 -8.02 5.82 9.97
N GLY A 95 -7.45 7.01 10.09
CA GLY A 95 -7.64 8.11 9.15
C GLY A 95 -6.70 7.91 7.96
N VAL A 96 -7.25 7.94 6.75
CA VAL A 96 -6.47 7.74 5.51
C VAL A 96 -6.34 9.06 4.78
N TYR A 97 -5.13 9.46 4.42
CA TYR A 97 -4.88 10.63 3.58
C TYR A 97 -4.24 10.19 2.28
N CYS A 98 -4.72 10.71 1.16
CA CYS A 98 -4.11 10.52 -0.16
C CYS A 98 -3.78 11.89 -0.76
N ASN A 99 -2.52 12.14 -1.06
CA ASN A 99 -2.04 13.43 -1.60
C ASN A 99 -2.51 14.64 -0.76
N GLY A 100 -2.51 14.49 0.57
CA GLY A 100 -2.96 15.51 1.53
C GLY A 100 -4.48 15.62 1.70
N ARG A 101 -5.29 14.91 0.91
CA ARG A 101 -6.75 14.87 1.05
C ARG A 101 -7.14 13.82 2.07
N LYS A 102 -7.83 14.24 3.13
CA LYS A 102 -8.40 13.34 4.15
C LYS A 102 -9.56 12.55 3.58
N PHE A 103 -9.44 11.25 3.64
CA PHE A 103 -10.56 10.34 3.53
C PHE A 103 -10.94 9.88 4.96
N ARG A 104 -12.22 9.51 5.18
CA ARG A 104 -12.80 9.31 6.52
C ARG A 104 -12.17 8.13 7.30
N LEU A 105 -12.75 7.72 8.42
CA LEU A 105 -12.24 6.65 9.28
C LEU A 105 -12.49 5.25 8.68
N PHE A 106 -11.53 4.31 8.86
CA PHE A 106 -11.58 2.96 8.30
C PHE A 106 -11.25 1.88 9.31
N ASN A 107 -11.89 0.72 9.14
CA ASN A 107 -11.67 -0.47 9.95
C ASN A 107 -10.70 -1.47 9.32
N LYS A 108 -9.85 -2.06 10.15
CA LYS A 108 -9.00 -3.23 9.80
C LYS A 108 -9.89 -4.42 9.40
N LYS A 109 -9.47 -5.19 8.38
CA LYS A 109 -10.03 -6.53 8.09
C LYS A 109 -9.07 -7.60 8.65
N GLU A 110 -9.62 -8.57 9.39
CA GLU A 110 -8.91 -9.75 9.88
C GLU A 110 -8.68 -10.77 8.77
#